data_AF-A0A2G9TC88-F1
#
_entry.id   AF-A0A2G9TC88-F1
#
_cell.length_a   1.000
_cell.length_b   1.000
_cell.length_c   1.000
_cell.angle_alpha   90.00
_cell.angle_beta   90.00
_cell.angle_gamma   90.00
#
_symmetry.space_group_name_H-M   'P 1'
#
loop_
_entity.id
_entity.type
_entity.pdbx_description
1 polymer ?
#
loop_
_entity_poly.entity_id
_entity_poly.type
_entity_poly.pdbx_seq_one_letter_code
_entity_poly.pdbx_strand_id
1 'polypeptide(L)'
;MDDLRMISDLTQPHNWYPDARTVQRKIIFHAGPTNSGKTYHALKRFGEAKSGVYCGPLKLLASEVFTRSNELGIKCDLVTGVGEDKKREVYPSYTQRRQRVRSSMAERSSEG
;
A
#
# COMPACT_ATOMS: atom_id res chain seq x y z
N MET A 1 -24.33 9.94 36.36
CA MET A 1 -24.94 9.11 35.30
C MET A 1 -24.91 9.85 33.96
N ASP A 2 -25.19 11.15 33.93
CA ASP A 2 -25.18 11.92 32.68
C ASP A 2 -23.78 12.12 32.09
N ASP A 3 -22.72 12.25 32.91
CA ASP A 3 -21.34 12.33 32.41
C ASP A 3 -20.91 11.09 31.62
N LEU A 4 -21.26 9.89 32.13
CA LEU A 4 -21.00 8.62 31.45
C LEU A 4 -21.70 8.56 30.09
N ARG A 5 -22.94 9.07 30.02
CA ARG A 5 -23.70 9.13 28.75
C ARG A 5 -23.03 10.06 27.75
N MET A 6 -22.53 11.22 28.18
CA MET A 6 -21.85 12.16 27.28
C MET A 6 -20.55 11.58 26.72
N ILE A 7 -19.69 11.00 27.57
CA ILE A 7 -18.42 10.45 27.10
C ILE A 7 -18.60 9.19 26.22
N SER A 8 -19.73 8.49 26.35
CA SER A 8 -20.07 7.31 25.55
C SER A 8 -20.98 7.62 24.36
N ASP A 9 -21.29 8.89 24.08
CA ASP A 9 -22.10 9.25 22.92
C ASP A 9 -21.26 9.13 21.65
N LEU A 10 -21.47 8.02 20.93
CA LEU A 10 -20.78 7.71 19.68
C LEU A 10 -21.67 7.89 18.44
N THR A 11 -22.74 8.68 18.52
CA THR A 11 -23.74 8.80 17.45
C THR A 11 -23.26 9.56 16.21
N GLN A 12 -22.21 10.37 16.32
CA GLN A 12 -21.69 11.21 15.23
C GLN A 12 -20.21 10.91 14.89
N PRO A 13 -19.86 9.67 14.49
CA PRO A 13 -18.47 9.28 14.25
C PRO A 13 -17.82 10.02 13.07
N HIS A 14 -18.62 10.57 12.16
CA HIS A 14 -18.13 11.38 11.05
C HIS A 14 -17.50 12.72 11.50
N ASN A 15 -17.91 13.23 12.66
CA ASN A 15 -17.39 14.48 13.25
C ASN A 15 -16.04 14.28 13.94
N TRP A 16 -15.64 13.04 14.23
CA TRP A 16 -14.33 12.73 14.81
C TRP A 16 -13.16 12.96 13.83
N TYR A 17 -13.45 13.17 12.54
CA TYR A 17 -12.44 13.33 11.48
C TYR A 17 -12.58 14.68 10.77
N PRO A 18 -12.36 15.81 11.45
CA PRO A 18 -12.57 17.15 10.89
C PRO A 18 -11.71 17.40 9.64
N ASP A 19 -10.44 16.99 9.63
CA ASP A 19 -9.54 17.13 8.48
C ASP A 19 -10.05 16.39 7.25
N ALA A 20 -10.68 15.22 7.43
CA ALA A 20 -11.28 14.50 6.33
C ALA A 20 -12.57 15.19 5.81
N ARG A 21 -13.22 16.04 6.63
CA ARG A 21 -14.43 16.78 6.24
C ARG A 21 -14.12 18.07 5.48
N THR A 22 -12.93 18.64 5.64
CA THR A 22 -12.52 19.85 4.89
C THR A 22 -12.13 19.55 3.44
N VAL A 23 -11.75 18.30 3.14
CA VAL A 23 -11.34 17.86 1.79
C VAL A 23 -12.54 17.30 1.03
N GLN A 24 -12.73 17.74 -0.22
CA GLN A 24 -13.68 17.12 -1.13
C GLN A 24 -13.21 15.70 -1.50
N ARG A 25 -13.96 14.68 -1.05
CA ARG A 25 -13.63 13.27 -1.27
C ARG A 25 -14.64 12.59 -2.16
N LYS A 26 -14.13 11.83 -3.15
CA LYS A 26 -14.94 10.96 -4.01
C LYS A 26 -14.79 9.52 -3.54
N ILE A 27 -15.92 8.88 -3.20
CA ILE A 27 -15.96 7.47 -2.81
C ILE A 27 -16.25 6.63 -4.06
N ILE A 28 -15.42 5.63 -4.32
CA ILE A 28 -15.59 4.68 -5.43
C ILE A 28 -15.67 3.28 -4.82
N PHE A 29 -16.82 2.63 -4.97
CA PHE A 29 -17.05 1.29 -4.44
C PHE A 29 -16.92 0.24 -5.56
N HIS A 30 -15.88 -0.58 -5.50
CA HIS A 30 -15.65 -1.68 -6.45
C HIS A 30 -16.38 -2.95 -5.98
N ALA A 31 -17.68 -3.03 -6.27
CA ALA A 31 -18.52 -4.17 -5.89
C ALA A 31 -18.28 -5.41 -6.78
N GLY A 32 -18.39 -6.60 -6.19
CA GLY A 32 -18.35 -7.88 -6.92
C GLY A 32 -17.99 -9.07 -6.02
N PRO A 33 -18.24 -10.32 -6.47
CA PRO A 33 -17.90 -11.53 -5.72
C PRO A 33 -16.39 -11.69 -5.54
N THR A 34 -15.96 -12.62 -4.69
CA THR A 34 -14.54 -12.97 -4.58
C THR A 34 -13.99 -13.40 -5.95
N ASN A 35 -12.71 -13.11 -6.21
CA ASN A 35 -12.04 -13.40 -7.48
C ASN A 35 -12.58 -12.69 -8.75
N SER A 36 -13.37 -11.61 -8.63
CA SER A 36 -13.90 -10.85 -9.78
C SER A 36 -12.97 -9.74 -10.31
N GLY A 37 -11.70 -9.71 -9.93
CA GLY A 37 -10.76 -8.67 -10.37
C GLY A 37 -10.98 -7.26 -9.79
N LYS A 38 -11.92 -7.08 -8.84
CA LYS A 38 -12.23 -5.75 -8.25
C LYS A 38 -11.01 -5.02 -7.68
N THR A 39 -10.09 -5.75 -7.06
CA THR A 39 -8.86 -5.20 -6.46
C THR A 39 -7.87 -4.69 -7.51
N TYR A 40 -7.87 -5.28 -8.72
CA TYR A 40 -6.92 -4.94 -9.78
C TYR A 40 -7.05 -3.48 -10.20
N HIS A 41 -8.28 -3.01 -10.46
CA HIS A 41 -8.51 -1.63 -10.87
C HIS A 41 -8.13 -0.62 -9.78
N ALA A 42 -8.43 -0.94 -8.51
CA ALA A 42 -8.06 -0.09 -7.38
C ALA A 42 -6.53 0.01 -7.22
N LEU A 43 -5.81 -1.11 -7.32
CA LEU A 43 -4.35 -1.14 -7.22
C LEU A 43 -3.64 -0.48 -8.41
N LYS A 44 -4.19 -0.64 -9.62
CA LYS A 44 -3.67 0.07 -10.80
C LYS A 44 -3.76 1.59 -10.59
N ARG A 45 -4.92 2.08 -10.15
CA ARG A 45 -5.12 3.51 -9.89
C ARG A 45 -4.24 4.04 -8.75
N PHE A 46 -4.00 3.21 -7.73
CA PHE A 46 -3.04 3.48 -6.64
C PHE A 46 -1.62 3.68 -7.17
N GLY A 47 -1.13 2.79 -8.04
CA GLY A 47 0.22 2.90 -8.61
C GLY A 47 0.43 4.10 -9.53
N GLU A 48 -0.63 4.60 -10.17
CA GLU A 48 -0.60 5.80 -11.02
C GLU A 48 -0.75 7.12 -10.22
N ALA A 49 -1.13 7.06 -8.94
CA ALA A 49 -1.33 8.25 -8.12
C ALA A 49 0.00 8.84 -7.64
N LYS A 50 0.06 10.17 -7.47
CA LYS A 50 1.25 10.85 -6.90
C LYS A 50 1.53 10.41 -5.46
N SER A 51 0.48 10.08 -4.71
CA SER A 51 0.54 9.58 -3.35
C SER A 51 -0.73 8.77 -3.06
N GLY A 52 -0.62 7.73 -2.23
CA GLY A 52 -1.76 6.92 -1.83
C GLY A 52 -1.45 6.03 -0.64
N VAL A 53 -2.50 5.45 -0.06
CA VAL A 53 -2.40 4.46 1.01
C VAL A 53 -3.21 3.22 0.62
N TYR A 54 -2.61 2.04 0.79
CA TYR A 54 -3.31 0.77 0.69
C TYR A 54 -3.60 0.24 2.09
N CYS A 55 -4.88 0.08 2.42
CA CYS A 55 -5.32 -0.49 3.69
C CYS A 55 -5.77 -1.95 3.46
N GLY A 56 -4.89 -2.90 3.77
CA GLY A 56 -5.19 -4.33 3.70
C GLY A 56 -5.74 -4.86 5.03
N PRO A 57 -6.71 -5.80 5.03
CA PRO A 57 -7.26 -6.37 6.26
C PRO A 57 -6.31 -7.34 6.97
N LEU A 58 -5.25 -7.80 6.30
CA LEU A 58 -4.29 -8.78 6.81
C LEU A 58 -2.84 -8.30 6.58
N LYS A 59 -1.94 -8.63 7.53
CA LYS A 59 -0.50 -8.34 7.42
C LYS A 59 0.11 -8.95 6.15
N LEU A 60 -0.35 -10.14 5.76
CA LEU A 60 0.08 -10.82 4.54
C LEU A 60 -0.27 -10.01 3.29
N LEU A 61 -1.50 -9.50 3.19
CA LEU A 61 -1.95 -8.71 2.02
C LEU A 61 -1.23 -7.37 1.93
N ALA A 62 -0.99 -6.71 3.07
CA ALA A 62 -0.18 -5.49 3.10
C ALA A 62 1.26 -5.75 2.61
N SER A 63 1.84 -6.89 3.00
CA SER A 63 3.18 -7.29 2.58
C SER A 63 3.24 -7.65 1.10
N GLU A 64 2.22 -8.34 0.57
CA GLU A 64 2.11 -8.68 -0.86
C GLU A 64 2.05 -7.41 -1.72
N VAL A 65 1.19 -6.45 -1.37
CA VAL A 65 1.05 -5.20 -2.12
C VAL A 65 2.32 -4.34 -2.02
N PHE A 66 2.96 -4.30 -0.86
CA PHE A 66 4.26 -3.63 -0.69
C PHE A 66 5.32 -4.19 -1.63
N THR A 67 5.54 -5.51 -1.62
CA THR A 67 6.55 -6.16 -2.47
C THR A 67 6.25 -5.92 -3.94
N ARG A 68 5.00 -6.15 -4.37
CA ARG A 68 4.60 -5.99 -5.78
C ARG A 68 4.74 -4.54 -6.26
N SER A 69 4.42 -3.56 -5.41
CA SER A 69 4.54 -2.15 -5.77
C SER A 69 6.00 -1.74 -5.98
N ASN A 70 6.89 -2.13 -5.07
CA ASN A 70 8.31 -1.85 -5.22
C ASN A 70 8.92 -2.61 -6.40
N GLU A 71 8.53 -3.86 -6.67
CA GLU A 71 8.93 -4.58 -7.89
C GLU A 71 8.55 -3.85 -9.19
N LEU A 72 7.42 -3.13 -9.18
CA LEU A 72 6.97 -2.27 -10.28
C LEU A 72 7.63 -0.88 -10.28
N GLY A 73 8.56 -0.61 -9.35
CA GLY A 73 9.25 0.68 -9.21
C GLY A 73 8.43 1.76 -8.51
N ILE A 74 7.29 1.43 -7.92
CA ILE A 74 6.44 2.35 -7.15
C ILE A 74 6.96 2.37 -5.72
N LYS A 75 7.61 3.47 -5.34
CA LYS A 75 8.16 3.63 -3.99
C LYS A 75 7.03 3.61 -2.95
N CYS A 76 7.03 2.62 -2.06
CA CYS A 76 6.06 2.57 -0.97
C CYS A 76 6.68 2.03 0.32
N ASP A 77 6.19 2.54 1.45
CA ASP A 77 6.54 2.04 2.79
C ASP A 77 5.54 0.99 3.26
N LEU A 78 5.96 0.09 4.14
CA LEU A 78 5.07 -0.86 4.83
C LEU A 78 4.92 -0.48 6.31
N VAL A 79 3.68 -0.33 6.75
CA VAL A 79 3.32 -0.06 8.16
C VAL A 79 2.31 -1.11 8.64
N THR A 80 2.60 -1.78 9.76
CA THR A 80 1.73 -2.81 10.34
C THR A 80 1.66 -2.67 11.87
N GLY A 81 0.53 -3.08 12.49
CA GLY A 81 0.24 -2.81 13.91
C GLY A 81 0.84 -3.78 14.93
N VAL A 82 1.41 -4.92 14.50
CA VAL A 82 2.04 -5.89 15.41
C VAL A 82 3.55 -5.65 15.41
N GLY A 83 4.07 -5.05 16.49
CA GLY A 83 5.49 -4.90 16.81
C GLY A 83 6.36 -4.33 15.68
N GLU A 84 6.39 -3.00 15.55
CA GLU A 84 7.46 -2.20 14.90
C GLU A 84 8.15 -2.69 13.61
N ASP A 85 7.54 -3.54 12.81
CA ASP A 85 8.04 -3.87 11.46
C ASP A 85 7.74 -2.72 10.48
N LYS A 86 8.23 -1.51 10.77
CA LYS A 86 8.32 -0.44 9.78
C LYS A 86 9.42 -0.82 8.80
N LYS A 87 9.08 -1.59 7.77
CA LYS A 87 9.98 -1.76 6.63
C LYS A 87 9.92 -0.48 5.81
N ARG A 88 10.82 0.45 6.15
CA ARG A 88 11.22 1.53 5.26
C ARG A 88 12.29 0.96 4.35
N GLU A 89 12.05 0.96 3.05
CA GLU A 89 13.12 0.62 2.12
C GLU A 89 14.10 1.80 2.09
N VAL A 90 15.16 1.73 2.90
CA VAL A 90 16.29 2.67 2.83
C VAL A 90 17.05 2.33 1.57
N TYR A 91 16.69 2.93 0.44
CA TYR A 91 17.29 2.65 -0.87
C TYR A 91 18.83 2.72 -0.86
N PRO A 92 19.56 1.59 -0.98
CA PRO A 92 20.96 1.59 -1.37
C PRO A 92 21.00 0.91 -2.75
N SER A 93 20.85 1.71 -3.81
CA SER A 93 21.14 1.28 -5.18
C SER A 93 20.18 0.23 -5.79
N TYR A 94 19.17 0.70 -6.54
CA TYR A 94 18.57 -0.06 -7.66
C TYR A 94 19.60 -0.47 -8.74
N THR A 95 20.86 -0.10 -8.55
CA THR A 95 21.98 -0.26 -9.46
C THR A 95 22.63 -1.65 -9.43
N GLN A 96 22.49 -2.46 -8.36
CA GLN A 96 23.32 -3.68 -8.23
C GLN A 96 22.66 -5.02 -8.59
N ARG A 97 21.33 -5.14 -8.65
CA ARG A 97 20.70 -6.40 -9.12
C ARG A 97 20.47 -6.46 -10.63
N ARG A 98 20.39 -5.31 -11.31
CA ARG A 98 20.43 -5.26 -12.79
C ARG A 98 21.83 -5.53 -13.37
N GLN A 99 22.90 -5.28 -12.61
CA GLN A 99 24.26 -5.63 -13.05
C GLN A 99 24.49 -7.15 -13.12
N ARG A 100 23.84 -7.97 -12.28
CA ARG A 100 23.90 -9.44 -12.44
C ARG A 100 23.17 -9.96 -13.67
N VAL A 101 22.09 -9.31 -14.10
CA VAL A 101 21.36 -9.74 -15.30
C VAL A 101 22.10 -9.33 -16.58
N ARG A 102 22.91 -8.25 -16.56
CA ARG A 102 23.80 -7.91 -17.68
C ARG A 102 25.11 -8.69 -17.67
N SER A 103 25.69 -9.06 -16.53
CA SER A 103 26.92 -9.89 -16.52
C SER A 103 26.62 -11.35 -16.90
N SER A 104 25.48 -11.93 -16.47
CA SER A 104 25.12 -13.30 -16.86
C SER A 104 24.68 -13.43 -18.33
N MET A 105 24.38 -12.32 -19.01
CA MET A 105 24.14 -12.30 -20.47
C MET A 105 25.43 -12.06 -21.26
N ALA A 106 26.46 -11.42 -20.66
CA ALA A 106 27.78 -11.26 -21.27
C ALA A 106 28.63 -12.54 -21.16
N GLU A 107 28.46 -13.34 -20.10
CA GLU A 107 29.12 -14.64 -19.94
C GLU A 107 28.63 -15.70 -20.95
N ARG A 108 27.45 -15.50 -21.57
CA ARG A 108 26.96 -16.32 -22.70
C ARG A 108 27.65 -16.03 -24.03
N SER A 109 28.59 -15.09 -24.08
CA SER A 109 29.34 -14.76 -25.30
C SER A 109 30.83 -15.13 -25.23
N SER A 110 31.27 -15.80 -24.15
CA SER A 110 32.68 -16.19 -23.95
C SER A 110 32.93 -17.67 -23.66
N GLU A 111 31.90 -18.51 -23.61
CA GLU A 111 32.04 -19.97 -23.54
C GLU A 111 31.23 -20.62 -24.68
N GLY A 112 31.90 -20.93 -25.80
CA GLY A 112 31.43 -21.87 -26.83
C GLY A 112 30.98 -21.24 -28.15
#